data_AF-A0A1F3WZS4-F1
#
_entry.id   AF-A0A1F3WZS4-F1
#
_cell.length_a   1.000
_cell.length_b   1.000
_cell.length_c   1.000
_cell.angle_alpha   90.00
_cell.angle_beta   90.00
_cell.angle_gamma   90.00
#
_symmetry.space_group_name_H-M   'P 1'
#
loop_
_entity.id
_entity.type
_entity.pdbx_description
1 polymer ?
#
loop_
_entity_poly.entity_id
_entity_poly.type
_entity_poly.pdbx_seq_one_letter_code
_entity_poly.pdbx_strand_id
1 'polypeptide(L)'
;MRGGETADNPDGWGLAYLEGDAFAIHKAPEAAARSASFAKLAQQIHSRLIIAHVRKANPPTAHTLENTHPFMRTCCDRHWVFAHNGQVPEVVAPQGCCHPRHSSPGGETDSEHAFIYLLEEIAGTFPGAPPATMDAWFETLAMRSAAIAEYGQFNFLMSEGEHLIAYGHDRLHSQQRIEDGVQSVLIASVPLTGDESWEAFAPDELRVYRSGRLLGRWSGATSAITLP
;
A
#
# COMPACT_ATOMS: atom_id res chain seq x y z
N MET A 1 3.00 -14.73 -12.84
CA MET A 1 2.04 -13.64 -12.52
C MET A 1 0.81 -13.84 -13.40
N ARG A 2 -0.36 -14.19 -12.86
CA ARG A 2 -1.61 -14.29 -13.64
C ARG A 2 -2.18 -12.89 -13.89
N GLY A 3 -1.42 -12.07 -14.61
CA GLY A 3 -1.74 -10.67 -14.91
C GLY A 3 -2.79 -10.53 -16.02
N GLY A 4 -4.00 -11.03 -15.80
CA GLY A 4 -5.17 -10.60 -16.58
C GLY A 4 -5.67 -11.50 -17.71
N GLU A 5 -5.09 -12.68 -17.98
CA GLU A 5 -5.73 -13.62 -18.93
C GLU A 5 -7.04 -14.23 -18.39
N THR A 6 -7.25 -14.16 -17.07
CA THR A 6 -8.46 -14.65 -16.38
C THR A 6 -9.04 -13.66 -15.37
N ALA A 7 -8.39 -12.51 -15.16
CA ALA A 7 -8.81 -11.51 -14.17
C ALA A 7 -9.17 -10.19 -14.88
N ASP A 8 -10.47 -9.86 -14.90
CA ASP A 8 -11.03 -8.58 -15.39
C ASP A 8 -10.57 -7.39 -14.52
N ASN A 9 -9.32 -6.95 -14.71
CA ASN A 9 -8.79 -5.69 -14.16
C ASN A 9 -8.35 -4.77 -15.33
N PRO A 10 -9.30 -4.26 -16.14
CA PRO A 10 -8.98 -3.53 -17.36
C PRO A 10 -8.58 -2.07 -17.12
N ASP A 11 -8.67 -1.58 -15.88
CA ASP A 11 -8.79 -0.14 -15.57
C ASP A 11 -7.46 0.54 -15.20
N GLY A 12 -6.34 -0.10 -15.53
CA GLY A 12 -5.01 0.46 -15.38
C GLY A 12 -4.01 -0.46 -14.70
N TRP A 13 -2.74 -0.09 -14.79
CA TRP A 13 -1.65 -0.70 -14.04
C TRP A 13 -0.67 0.37 -13.56
N GLY A 14 0.04 0.06 -12.48
CA GLY A 14 1.17 0.86 -12.05
C GLY A 14 2.20 0.07 -11.27
N LEU A 15 3.42 0.57 -11.32
CA LEU A 15 4.61 0.07 -10.67
C LEU A 15 5.31 1.25 -10.00
N ALA A 16 5.58 1.13 -8.71
CA ALA A 16 6.50 1.98 -7.97
C ALA A 16 7.66 1.10 -7.50
N TYR A 17 8.90 1.53 -7.74
CA TYR A 17 10.09 0.79 -7.31
C TYR A 17 11.22 1.75 -7.00
N LEU A 18 12.19 1.29 -6.22
CA LEU A 18 13.38 2.08 -5.90
C LEU A 18 14.42 1.97 -7.01
N GLU A 19 14.88 3.12 -7.48
CA GLU A 19 16.06 3.29 -8.32
C GLU A 19 17.11 4.04 -7.49
N GLY A 20 18.07 3.30 -6.94
CA GLY A 20 18.90 3.78 -5.85
C GLY A 20 18.06 4.00 -4.58
N ASP A 21 17.98 5.25 -4.13
CA ASP A 21 17.22 5.67 -2.94
C ASP A 21 15.97 6.50 -3.27
N ALA A 22 15.65 6.68 -4.56
CA ALA A 22 14.48 7.41 -5.01
C ALA A 22 13.44 6.47 -5.64
N PHE A 23 12.16 6.85 -5.54
CA PHE A 23 11.09 6.13 -6.22
C PHE A 23 11.00 6.52 -7.69
N ALA A 24 11.04 5.52 -8.57
CA ALA A 24 10.56 5.61 -9.94
C ALA A 24 9.13 5.04 -10.02
N ILE A 25 8.25 5.73 -10.77
CA ILE A 25 6.86 5.32 -10.94
C ILE A 25 6.51 5.28 -12.42
N HIS A 26 5.98 4.14 -12.84
CA HIS A 26 5.40 3.93 -14.16
C HIS A 26 3.97 3.45 -14.00
N LYS A 27 3.02 4.13 -14.64
CA LYS A 27 1.60 3.74 -14.62
C LYS A 27 0.90 4.16 -15.90
N ALA A 28 -0.15 3.43 -16.24
CA ALA A 28 -1.00 3.71 -17.39
C ALA A 28 -2.45 3.28 -17.10
N PRO A 29 -3.45 3.98 -17.63
CA PRO A 29 -4.86 3.63 -17.45
C PRO A 29 -5.33 2.48 -18.36
N GLU A 30 -4.45 1.91 -19.17
CA GLU A 30 -4.71 0.72 -19.99
C GLU A 30 -4.53 -0.57 -19.18
N ALA A 31 -5.13 -1.68 -19.65
CA ALA A 31 -4.99 -2.99 -19.01
C ALA A 31 -3.55 -3.53 -19.09
N ALA A 32 -3.02 -4.03 -17.96
CA ALA A 32 -1.66 -4.61 -17.89
C ALA A 32 -1.41 -5.71 -18.94
N ALA A 33 -2.37 -6.61 -19.13
CA ALA A 33 -2.31 -7.72 -20.08
C ALA A 33 -2.07 -7.30 -21.54
N ARG A 34 -2.42 -6.07 -21.90
CA ARG A 34 -2.27 -5.54 -23.27
C ARG A 34 -1.16 -4.49 -23.38
N SER A 35 -0.48 -4.18 -22.28
CA SER A 35 0.53 -3.14 -22.25
C SER A 35 1.92 -3.71 -22.54
N ALA A 36 2.46 -3.39 -23.71
CA ALA A 36 3.85 -3.72 -24.05
C ALA A 36 4.86 -3.08 -23.07
N SER A 37 4.54 -1.87 -22.58
CA SER A 37 5.34 -1.17 -21.59
C SER A 37 5.38 -1.92 -20.26
N PHE A 38 4.22 -2.39 -19.76
CA PHE A 38 4.17 -3.23 -18.58
C PHE A 38 4.98 -4.52 -18.77
N ALA A 39 4.77 -5.23 -19.88
CA ALA A 39 5.45 -6.49 -20.16
C ALA A 39 6.98 -6.33 -20.21
N LYS A 40 7.47 -5.21 -20.75
CA LYS A 40 8.89 -4.87 -20.78
C LYS A 40 9.42 -4.56 -19.38
N LEU A 41 8.74 -3.68 -18.64
CA LEU A 41 9.16 -3.26 -17.29
C LEU A 41 9.18 -4.45 -16.32
N ALA A 42 8.17 -5.30 -16.36
CA ALA A 42 8.08 -6.49 -15.50
C ALA A 42 9.25 -7.48 -15.67
N GLN A 43 9.94 -7.44 -16.81
CA GLN A 43 11.13 -8.27 -17.07
C GLN A 43 12.45 -7.58 -16.75
N GLN A 44 12.45 -6.26 -16.61
CA GLN A 44 13.68 -5.44 -16.53
C GLN A 44 13.89 -4.81 -15.14
N ILE A 45 12.83 -4.62 -14.37
CA ILE A 45 12.93 -4.00 -13.05
C ILE A 45 13.56 -4.98 -12.06
N HIS A 46 14.71 -4.59 -11.53
CA HIS A 46 15.34 -5.20 -10.36
C HIS A 46 15.43 -4.12 -9.28
N SER A 47 14.76 -4.35 -8.15
CA SER A 47 14.72 -3.40 -7.04
C SER A 47 14.55 -4.13 -5.73
N ARG A 48 15.10 -3.55 -4.66
CA ARG A 48 14.90 -4.02 -3.28
C ARG A 48 13.49 -3.80 -2.73
N LEU A 49 12.69 -2.95 -3.39
CA LEU A 49 11.31 -2.66 -3.04
C LEU A 49 10.50 -2.36 -4.31
N ILE A 50 9.40 -3.10 -4.49
CA ILE A 50 8.47 -2.92 -5.61
C ILE A 50 7.05 -2.97 -5.06
N ILE A 51 6.23 -1.98 -5.39
CA ILE A 51 4.78 -1.98 -5.18
C ILE A 51 4.12 -1.93 -6.55
N ALA A 52 3.32 -2.96 -6.84
CA ALA A 52 2.60 -3.10 -8.10
C ALA A 52 1.09 -3.09 -7.84
N HIS A 53 0.33 -2.49 -8.75
CA HIS A 53 -1.13 -2.49 -8.69
C HIS A 53 -1.72 -2.70 -10.07
N VAL A 54 -2.65 -3.65 -10.21
CA VAL A 54 -3.49 -3.80 -11.41
C VAL A 54 -4.90 -3.41 -11.02
N ARG A 55 -5.41 -2.34 -11.61
CA ARG A 55 -6.61 -1.65 -11.16
C ARG A 55 -7.86 -2.28 -11.74
N LYS A 56 -8.86 -2.41 -10.87
CA LYS A 56 -10.26 -2.60 -11.23
C LYS A 56 -11.07 -1.50 -10.55
N ALA A 57 -11.64 -0.59 -11.32
CA ALA A 57 -12.43 0.52 -10.79
C ALA A 57 -13.80 0.00 -10.36
N ASN A 58 -14.18 0.25 -9.11
CA ASN A 58 -15.52 -0.03 -8.62
C ASN A 58 -15.98 1.04 -7.60
N PRO A 59 -16.99 1.87 -7.92
CA PRO A 59 -17.67 1.97 -9.21
C PRO A 59 -16.72 2.45 -10.33
N PRO A 60 -17.14 2.32 -11.61
CA PRO A 60 -16.38 2.88 -12.72
C PRO A 60 -16.11 4.37 -12.48
N THR A 61 -14.84 4.74 -12.55
CA THR A 61 -14.35 6.12 -12.45
C THR A 61 -13.56 6.44 -13.70
N ALA A 62 -13.26 7.72 -13.94
CA ALA A 62 -12.51 8.11 -15.12
C ALA A 62 -11.17 7.37 -15.21
N HIS A 63 -10.86 6.86 -16.40
CA HIS A 63 -9.63 6.13 -16.73
C HIS A 63 -8.48 7.11 -16.97
N THR A 64 -8.05 7.77 -15.90
CA THR A 64 -7.00 8.80 -15.94
C THR A 64 -5.74 8.34 -15.20
N LEU A 65 -4.60 8.94 -15.52
CA LEU A 65 -3.34 8.67 -14.81
C LEU A 65 -3.43 9.10 -13.34
N GLU A 66 -4.17 10.18 -13.08
CA GLU A 66 -4.42 10.78 -11.79
C GLU A 66 -5.23 9.85 -10.87
N ASN A 67 -6.07 8.97 -11.42
CA ASN A 67 -6.84 7.99 -10.65
C ASN A 67 -6.20 6.58 -10.66
N THR A 68 -5.01 6.44 -11.25
CA THR A 68 -4.31 5.16 -11.36
C THR A 68 -3.26 5.03 -10.26
N HIS A 69 -3.33 3.95 -9.49
CA HIS A 69 -2.33 3.55 -8.50
C HIS A 69 -1.00 3.14 -9.15
N PRO A 70 0.13 3.16 -8.40
CA PRO A 70 0.30 3.76 -7.08
C PRO A 70 0.25 5.30 -7.09
N PHE A 71 -0.08 5.87 -5.93
CA PHE A 71 0.03 7.31 -5.67
C PHE A 71 1.39 7.63 -5.06
N MET A 72 1.85 8.87 -5.25
CA MET A 72 3.07 9.37 -4.61
C MET A 72 2.85 10.75 -4.01
N ARG A 73 3.31 10.92 -2.77
CA ARG A 73 3.25 12.18 -2.02
C ARG A 73 4.53 12.38 -1.22
N THR A 74 4.80 13.62 -0.84
CA THR A 74 5.90 13.94 0.05
C THR A 74 5.35 14.21 1.44
N CYS A 75 5.87 13.52 2.45
CA CYS A 75 5.70 13.85 3.86
C CYS A 75 7.01 13.63 4.57
N CYS A 76 7.26 14.44 5.60
CA CYS A 76 8.23 14.06 6.62
C CYS A 76 9.64 13.90 6.00
N ASP A 77 9.97 14.79 5.06
CA ASP A 77 11.18 14.80 4.22
C ASP A 77 11.43 13.53 3.39
N ARG A 78 10.37 12.76 3.09
CA ARG A 78 10.44 11.52 2.31
C ARG A 78 9.38 11.48 1.22
N HIS A 79 9.68 10.77 0.14
CA HIS A 79 8.68 10.37 -0.84
C HIS A 79 8.01 9.08 -0.38
N TRP A 80 6.68 9.11 -0.37
CA TRP A 80 5.83 8.01 -0.01
C TRP A 80 5.09 7.50 -1.24
N VAL A 81 4.96 6.19 -1.36
CA VAL A 81 4.14 5.53 -2.36
C VAL A 81 3.05 4.71 -1.71
N PHE A 82 1.89 4.64 -2.35
CA PHE A 82 0.70 3.99 -1.79
C PHE A 82 -0.14 3.30 -2.87
N ALA A 83 -0.56 2.06 -2.60
CA ALA A 83 -1.46 1.29 -3.43
C ALA A 83 -2.56 0.68 -2.58
N HIS A 84 -3.81 1.01 -2.87
CA HIS A 84 -4.98 0.55 -2.11
C HIS A 84 -5.90 -0.30 -2.99
N ASN A 85 -6.34 -1.41 -2.42
CA ASN A 85 -7.33 -2.33 -2.98
C ASN A 85 -8.54 -2.37 -2.05
N GLY A 86 -9.64 -1.80 -2.52
CA GLY A 86 -10.86 -1.70 -1.73
C GLY A 86 -11.65 -0.44 -2.09
N GLN A 87 -12.60 -0.10 -1.23
CA GLN A 87 -13.46 1.07 -1.41
C GLN A 87 -13.86 1.60 -0.03
N VAL A 88 -13.67 2.90 0.19
CA VAL A 88 -13.94 3.60 1.45
C VAL A 88 -14.56 4.98 1.19
N PRO A 89 -15.80 5.07 0.71
CA PRO A 89 -16.37 6.34 0.22
C PRO A 89 -16.42 7.47 1.26
N GLU A 90 -16.47 7.12 2.55
CA GLU A 90 -16.56 8.08 3.66
C GLU A 90 -15.37 9.05 3.71
N VAL A 91 -14.18 8.63 3.26
CA VAL A 91 -12.97 9.47 3.32
C VAL A 91 -13.03 10.66 2.35
N VAL A 92 -13.90 10.60 1.34
CA VAL A 92 -14.10 11.67 0.35
C VAL A 92 -15.06 12.74 0.88
N ALA A 93 -15.93 12.40 1.83
CA ALA A 93 -16.87 13.34 2.40
C ALA A 93 -16.13 14.45 3.17
N PRO A 94 -16.34 15.75 2.89
CA PRO A 94 -15.62 16.83 3.55
C PRO A 94 -15.77 16.88 5.09
N GLN A 95 -16.84 16.27 5.61
CA GLN A 95 -17.12 16.13 7.04
C GLN A 95 -17.04 14.67 7.52
N GLY A 96 -16.51 13.77 6.68
CA GLY A 96 -16.29 12.38 7.02
C GLY A 96 -15.17 12.23 8.05
N CYS A 97 -15.10 11.07 8.71
CA CYS A 97 -14.15 10.79 9.81
C CYS A 97 -12.68 11.07 9.45
N CYS A 98 -12.37 10.91 8.17
CA CYS A 98 -11.04 10.59 7.69
C CYS A 98 -10.69 11.40 6.42
N HIS A 99 -11.26 12.60 6.33
CA HIS A 99 -11.00 13.54 5.24
C HIS A 99 -9.66 14.27 5.45
N PRO A 100 -8.80 14.43 4.43
CA PRO A 100 -7.60 15.27 4.50
C PRO A 100 -7.91 16.71 4.91
N ARG A 101 -7.07 17.30 5.76
CA ARG A 101 -7.29 18.65 6.31
C ARG A 101 -6.39 19.72 5.71
N HIS A 102 -5.19 19.35 5.26
CA HIS A 102 -4.16 20.30 4.86
C HIS A 102 -3.79 20.21 3.38
N SER A 103 -3.92 19.02 2.79
CA SER A 103 -3.57 18.77 1.38
C SER A 103 -4.77 18.29 0.58
N SER A 104 -4.85 18.71 -0.68
CA SER A 104 -5.89 18.26 -1.61
C SER A 104 -5.37 17.13 -2.51
N PRO A 105 -6.21 16.13 -2.83
CA PRO A 105 -5.88 15.10 -3.80
C PRO A 105 -5.73 15.67 -5.22
N GLY A 106 -4.98 14.97 -6.06
CA GLY A 106 -4.79 15.35 -7.47
C GLY A 106 -5.84 14.74 -8.38
N GLY A 107 -6.40 13.59 -7.99
CA GLY A 107 -7.54 12.93 -8.58
C GLY A 107 -8.75 12.92 -7.65
N GLU A 108 -9.67 11.98 -7.91
CA GLU A 108 -11.01 11.95 -7.30
C GLU A 108 -11.24 10.69 -6.44
N THR A 109 -10.24 9.80 -6.36
CA THR A 109 -10.40 8.51 -5.69
C THR A 109 -10.40 8.64 -4.17
N ASP A 110 -11.23 7.82 -3.52
CA ASP A 110 -11.17 7.56 -2.07
C ASP A 110 -9.77 7.11 -1.61
N SER A 111 -9.09 6.36 -2.46
CA SER A 111 -7.77 5.80 -2.23
C SER A 111 -6.71 6.90 -2.05
N GLU A 112 -6.74 7.94 -2.87
CA GLU A 112 -5.83 9.07 -2.73
C GLU A 112 -6.17 9.95 -1.53
N HIS A 113 -7.46 10.15 -1.23
CA HIS A 113 -7.89 10.85 -0.02
C HIS A 113 -7.40 10.11 1.24
N ALA A 114 -7.61 8.80 1.32
CA ALA A 114 -7.14 7.98 2.42
C ALA A 114 -5.61 8.07 2.57
N PHE A 115 -4.86 8.01 1.47
CA PHE A 115 -3.41 8.15 1.51
C PHE A 115 -2.96 9.49 2.11
N ILE A 116 -3.54 10.60 1.66
CA ILE A 116 -3.19 11.94 2.17
C ILE A 116 -3.57 12.06 3.64
N TYR A 117 -4.77 11.60 4.03
CA TYR A 117 -5.20 11.61 5.42
C TYR A 117 -4.23 10.83 6.32
N LEU A 118 -3.84 9.61 5.93
CA LEU A 118 -2.88 8.82 6.69
C LEU A 118 -1.53 9.53 6.85
N LEU A 119 -1.02 10.20 5.80
CA LEU A 119 0.20 10.99 5.89
C LEU A 119 0.08 12.16 6.86
N GLU A 120 -1.04 12.87 6.86
CA GLU A 120 -1.29 13.97 7.80
C GLU A 120 -1.37 13.47 9.26
N GLU A 121 -1.95 12.30 9.50
CA GLU A 121 -2.06 11.72 10.83
C GLU A 121 -0.70 11.26 11.39
N ILE A 122 0.17 10.67 10.56
CA ILE A 122 1.49 10.20 11.03
C ILE A 122 2.52 11.33 11.13
N ALA A 123 2.32 12.47 10.47
CA ALA A 123 3.32 13.55 10.40
C ALA A 123 3.79 14.05 11.78
N GLY A 124 2.90 14.09 12.76
CA GLY A 124 3.21 14.54 14.13
C GLY A 124 3.95 13.51 15.00
N THR A 125 3.93 12.23 14.61
CA THR A 125 4.58 11.13 15.35
C THR A 125 5.73 10.50 14.58
N PHE A 126 5.97 10.95 13.34
CA PHE A 126 7.03 10.43 12.48
C PHE A 126 8.43 10.72 13.07
N PRO A 127 9.42 9.82 12.93
CA PRO A 127 10.74 10.01 13.49
C PRO A 127 11.35 11.35 13.06
N GLY A 128 11.78 12.15 14.05
CA GLY A 128 12.28 13.51 13.84
C GLY A 128 11.30 14.61 14.27
N ALA A 129 10.00 14.29 14.42
CA ALA A 129 9.03 15.17 15.07
C ALA A 129 9.11 15.01 16.61
N PRO A 130 9.03 16.09 17.42
CA PRO A 130 8.96 15.96 18.88
C PRO A 130 7.51 15.79 19.36
N PRO A 131 7.19 14.84 20.27
CA PRO A 131 7.98 13.69 20.74
C PRO A 131 7.69 12.41 19.92
N ALA A 132 8.61 11.97 19.07
CA ALA A 132 8.48 10.72 18.30
C ALA A 132 9.36 9.60 18.90
N THR A 133 8.77 8.41 19.08
CA THR A 133 9.51 7.15 19.15
C THR A 133 9.46 6.47 17.78
N MET A 134 10.38 5.54 17.50
CA MET A 134 10.44 4.85 16.20
C MET A 134 9.15 4.08 15.86
N ASP A 135 8.39 3.64 16.87
CA ASP A 135 7.16 2.85 16.71
C ASP A 135 5.87 3.67 16.83
N ALA A 136 5.90 4.88 17.40
CA ALA A 136 4.69 5.69 17.65
C ALA A 136 3.89 5.99 16.37
N TRP A 137 4.58 6.19 15.25
CA TRP A 137 3.92 6.45 13.99
C TRP A 137 3.34 5.19 13.34
N PHE A 138 3.92 4.00 13.58
CA PHE A 138 3.31 2.73 13.16
C PHE A 138 2.03 2.44 13.95
N GLU A 139 2.04 2.72 15.25
CA GLU A 139 0.82 2.65 16.10
C GLU A 139 -0.26 3.61 15.61
N THR A 140 0.12 4.85 15.31
CA THR A 140 -0.78 5.86 14.74
C THR A 140 -1.34 5.38 13.40
N LEU A 141 -0.48 4.87 12.51
CA LEU A 141 -0.87 4.36 11.21
C LEU A 141 -1.85 3.19 11.32
N ALA A 142 -1.59 2.23 12.20
CA ALA A 142 -2.46 1.08 12.42
C ALA A 142 -3.83 1.48 12.96
N MET A 143 -3.86 2.35 13.98
CA MET A 143 -5.09 2.88 14.56
C MET A 143 -5.94 3.66 13.53
N ARG A 144 -5.31 4.50 12.70
CA ARG A 144 -6.03 5.26 11.67
C ARG A 144 -6.49 4.41 10.51
N SER A 145 -5.71 3.40 10.14
CA SER A 145 -6.10 2.43 9.12
C SER A 145 -7.33 1.65 9.55
N ALA A 146 -7.40 1.21 10.81
CA ALA A 146 -8.59 0.55 11.36
C ALA A 146 -9.81 1.47 11.40
N ALA A 147 -9.65 2.74 11.78
CA ALA A 147 -10.75 3.71 11.74
C ALA A 147 -11.32 3.90 10.32
N ILE A 148 -10.46 3.91 9.29
CA ILE A 148 -10.93 3.96 7.89
C ILE A 148 -11.63 2.65 7.50
N ALA A 149 -11.09 1.52 7.93
CA ALA A 149 -11.61 0.19 7.62
C ALA A 149 -13.02 -0.08 8.19
N GLU A 150 -13.48 0.68 9.19
CA GLU A 150 -14.87 0.66 9.66
C GLU A 150 -15.88 1.06 8.57
N TYR A 151 -15.43 1.77 7.53
CA TYR A 151 -16.27 2.32 6.46
C TYR A 151 -16.12 1.58 5.12
N GLY A 152 -15.31 0.52 5.05
CA GLY A 152 -15.19 -0.27 3.85
C GLY A 152 -13.92 -1.12 3.76
N GLN A 153 -13.74 -1.77 2.60
CA GLN A 153 -12.56 -2.59 2.34
C GLN A 153 -11.34 -1.69 2.21
N PHE A 154 -10.32 -1.92 3.04
CA PHE A 154 -9.15 -1.05 3.11
C PHE A 154 -7.84 -1.82 3.13
N ASN A 155 -7.52 -2.59 2.09
CA ASN A 155 -6.21 -3.22 1.97
C ASN A 155 -5.21 -2.27 1.31
N PHE A 156 -4.03 -2.08 1.88
CA PHE A 156 -3.02 -1.26 1.22
C PHE A 156 -1.59 -1.75 1.39
N LEU A 157 -0.76 -1.32 0.44
CA LEU A 157 0.69 -1.32 0.51
C LEU A 157 1.19 0.13 0.50
N MET A 158 2.11 0.45 1.41
CA MET A 158 2.67 1.78 1.59
C MET A 158 4.18 1.70 1.83
N SER A 159 4.92 2.69 1.36
CA SER A 159 6.36 2.76 1.60
C SER A 159 6.91 4.17 1.45
N GLU A 160 7.88 4.50 2.29
CA GLU A 160 8.74 5.68 2.30
C GLU A 160 10.17 5.37 1.81
N GLY A 161 10.37 4.19 1.21
CA GLY A 161 11.65 3.74 0.64
C GLY A 161 12.53 2.94 1.60
N GLU A 162 12.21 2.92 2.90
CA GLU A 162 12.93 2.14 3.90
C GLU A 162 12.12 0.92 4.35
N HIS A 163 10.83 1.12 4.64
CA HIS A 163 9.92 0.09 5.08
C HIS A 163 8.92 -0.28 3.98
N LEU A 164 8.54 -1.55 3.92
CA LEU A 164 7.33 -1.99 3.24
C LEU A 164 6.26 -2.20 4.30
N ILE A 165 5.20 -1.41 4.22
CA ILE A 165 4.08 -1.42 5.16
C ILE A 165 2.89 -2.02 4.43
N ALA A 166 2.25 -3.00 5.04
CA ALA A 166 1.07 -3.64 4.51
C ALA A 166 -0.01 -3.70 5.58
N TYR A 167 -1.22 -3.24 5.22
CA TYR A 167 -2.39 -3.34 6.07
C TYR A 167 -3.41 -4.26 5.40
N GLY A 168 -3.84 -5.28 6.13
CA GLY A 168 -4.84 -6.24 5.68
C GLY A 168 -6.14 -6.09 6.46
N HIS A 169 -7.17 -5.56 5.81
CA HIS A 169 -8.55 -5.61 6.30
C HIS A 169 -9.21 -6.96 5.95
N ASP A 170 -9.09 -7.37 4.68
CA ASP A 170 -9.51 -8.67 4.17
C ASP A 170 -8.44 -9.24 3.22
N ARG A 171 -8.57 -10.52 2.83
CA ARG A 171 -7.87 -11.17 1.69
C ARG A 171 -6.52 -10.54 1.31
N LEU A 172 -5.56 -10.60 2.22
CA LEU A 172 -4.17 -10.20 2.00
C LEU A 172 -3.28 -11.28 2.58
N HIS A 173 -2.22 -11.62 1.85
CA HIS A 173 -1.33 -12.72 2.19
C HIS A 173 0.11 -12.27 2.04
N SER A 174 0.98 -12.76 2.91
CA SER A 174 2.43 -12.57 2.80
C SER A 174 3.14 -13.91 2.72
N GLN A 175 4.27 -13.92 2.03
CA GLN A 175 5.17 -15.06 1.99
C GLN A 175 6.59 -14.56 2.14
N GLN A 176 7.26 -14.96 3.22
CA GLN A 176 8.68 -14.69 3.42
C GLN A 176 9.51 -15.83 2.84
N ARG A 177 10.63 -15.48 2.20
CA ARG A 177 11.57 -16.44 1.61
C ARG A 177 12.99 -16.07 1.99
N ILE A 178 13.84 -17.08 2.07
CA ILE A 178 15.28 -16.91 2.16
C ILE A 178 15.89 -17.75 1.03
N GLU A 179 16.56 -17.09 0.10
CA GLU A 179 17.20 -17.71 -1.05
C GLU A 179 18.62 -17.15 -1.16
N ASP A 180 19.62 -18.03 -1.25
CA ASP A 180 21.05 -17.67 -1.26
C ASP A 180 21.46 -16.67 -0.15
N GLY A 181 20.85 -16.80 1.03
CA GLY A 181 21.09 -15.92 2.18
C GLY A 181 20.41 -14.54 2.10
N VAL A 182 19.65 -14.27 1.03
CA VAL A 182 18.87 -13.06 0.85
C VAL A 182 17.44 -13.30 1.34
N GLN A 183 17.01 -12.50 2.32
CA GLN A 183 15.63 -12.52 2.80
C GLN A 183 14.75 -11.61 1.94
N SER A 184 13.58 -12.11 1.55
CA SER A 184 12.57 -11.36 0.80
C SER A 184 11.17 -11.64 1.34
N VAL A 185 10.24 -10.73 1.06
CA VAL A 185 8.82 -10.89 1.33
C VAL A 185 8.02 -10.56 0.08
N LEU A 186 7.04 -11.40 -0.24
CA LEU A 186 6.01 -11.13 -1.22
C LEU A 186 4.69 -10.88 -0.49
N ILE A 187 3.93 -9.88 -0.94
CA ILE A 187 2.61 -9.57 -0.40
C ILE A 187 1.65 -9.47 -1.57
N ALA A 188 0.52 -10.16 -1.49
CA ALA A 188 -0.47 -10.21 -2.54
C ALA A 188 -1.88 -10.42 -1.98
N SER A 189 -2.89 -9.92 -2.68
CA SER A 189 -4.30 -10.15 -2.31
C SER A 189 -4.70 -11.62 -2.39
N VAL A 190 -4.06 -12.39 -3.29
CA VAL A 190 -4.21 -13.84 -3.41
C VAL A 190 -2.84 -14.52 -3.51
N PRO A 191 -2.68 -15.73 -2.96
CA PRO A 191 -1.49 -16.54 -3.18
C PRO A 191 -1.16 -16.69 -4.67
N LEU A 192 0.08 -16.36 -5.06
CA LEU A 192 0.49 -16.37 -6.47
C LEU A 192 0.98 -17.75 -6.94
N THR A 193 1.26 -18.64 -6.00
CA THR A 193 1.85 -19.97 -6.18
C THR A 193 1.12 -20.97 -5.27
N GLY A 194 1.00 -22.22 -5.71
CA GLY A 194 0.27 -23.26 -4.97
C GLY A 194 1.13 -24.02 -3.95
N ASP A 195 2.44 -24.07 -4.17
CA ASP A 195 3.35 -25.01 -3.47
C ASP A 195 4.07 -24.36 -2.28
N GLU A 196 3.67 -23.15 -1.91
CA GLU A 196 4.38 -22.33 -0.93
C GLU A 196 3.47 -21.89 0.22
N SER A 197 4.03 -21.79 1.43
CA SER A 197 3.30 -21.39 2.63
C SER A 197 3.06 -19.88 2.67
N TRP A 198 1.97 -19.45 2.04
CA TRP A 198 1.43 -18.10 2.20
C TRP A 198 0.73 -17.99 3.56
N GLU A 199 1.06 -16.94 4.31
CA GLU A 199 0.39 -16.58 5.56
C GLU A 199 -0.66 -15.50 5.29
N ALA A 200 -1.92 -15.76 5.64
CA ALA A 200 -2.96 -14.75 5.59
C ALA A 200 -2.76 -13.71 6.70
N PHE A 201 -3.09 -12.45 6.40
CA PHE A 201 -3.15 -11.39 7.41
C PHE A 201 -4.34 -11.65 8.33
N ALA A 202 -4.19 -11.32 9.61
CA ALA A 202 -5.34 -11.20 10.49
C ALA A 202 -6.16 -9.95 10.08
N PRO A 203 -7.48 -9.93 10.34
CA PRO A 203 -8.28 -8.74 10.09
C PRO A 203 -7.71 -7.53 10.85
N ASP A 204 -7.61 -6.40 10.15
CA ASP A 204 -7.11 -5.13 10.64
C ASP A 204 -5.66 -5.17 11.19
N GLU A 205 -4.85 -6.04 10.59
CA GLU A 205 -3.43 -6.20 10.91
C GLU A 205 -2.55 -5.33 10.00
N LEU A 206 -1.70 -4.51 10.63
CA LEU A 206 -0.61 -3.80 9.98
C LEU A 206 0.69 -4.57 10.20
N ARG A 207 1.37 -4.95 9.11
CA ARG A 207 2.70 -5.57 9.14
C ARG A 207 3.72 -4.62 8.53
N VAL A 208 4.86 -4.48 9.19
CA VAL A 208 5.98 -3.67 8.69
C VAL A 208 7.18 -4.55 8.43
N TYR A 209 7.76 -4.40 7.25
CA TYR A 209 8.94 -5.14 6.82
C TYR A 209 10.08 -4.19 6.48
N ARG A 210 11.32 -4.65 6.71
CA ARG A 210 12.54 -3.99 6.25
C ARG A 210 13.49 -5.05 5.68
N SER A 211 13.92 -4.85 4.44
CA SER A 211 14.81 -5.80 3.74
C SER A 211 14.31 -7.25 3.82
N GLY A 212 13.01 -7.45 3.59
CA GLY A 212 12.36 -8.77 3.64
C GLY A 212 12.05 -9.30 5.05
N ARG A 213 12.57 -8.68 6.11
CA ARG A 213 12.33 -9.10 7.50
C ARG A 213 11.13 -8.39 8.10
N LEU A 214 10.22 -9.16 8.71
CA LEU A 214 9.15 -8.62 9.55
C LEU A 214 9.75 -7.92 10.78
N LEU A 215 9.47 -6.63 10.92
CA LEU A 215 9.86 -5.83 12.08
C LEU A 215 8.83 -5.93 13.21
N GLY A 216 7.54 -5.92 12.86
CA GLY A 216 6.47 -5.96 13.83
C GLY A 216 5.09 -6.10 13.20
N ARG A 217 4.11 -6.29 14.07
CA ARG A 217 2.69 -6.38 13.75
C ARG A 217 1.96 -5.44 14.70
N TRP A 218 1.02 -4.66 14.18
CA TRP A 218 0.17 -3.76 14.93
C TRP A 218 -1.28 -4.05 14.59
N SER A 219 -2.16 -3.90 15.58
CA SER A 219 -3.61 -3.94 15.38
C SER A 219 -4.19 -2.57 15.72
N GLY A 220 -5.17 -2.10 14.95
CA GLY A 220 -5.89 -0.87 15.30
C GLY A 220 -6.87 -1.02 16.45
N ALA A 221 -7.16 -2.26 16.89
CA ALA A 221 -7.81 -2.51 18.17
C ALA A 221 -6.88 -2.06 19.30
N THR A 222 -7.37 -1.15 20.15
CA THR A 222 -6.69 -0.64 21.35
C THR A 222 -5.85 -1.74 22.00
N SER A 223 -4.53 -1.54 22.02
CA SER A 223 -3.54 -2.56 22.35
C SER A 223 -3.87 -3.30 23.65
N ALA A 224 -4.16 -4.60 23.56
CA ALA A 224 -3.63 -5.55 24.51
C ALA A 224 -2.28 -5.98 23.95
N ILE A 225 -1.20 -5.35 24.43
CA ILE A 225 0.17 -5.76 24.13
C ILE A 225 0.30 -7.23 24.54
N THR A 226 0.41 -8.14 23.58
CA THR A 226 0.88 -9.50 23.85
C THR A 226 2.36 -9.53 23.51
N LEU A 227 3.20 -9.38 24.54
CA LEU A 227 4.62 -9.72 24.44
C LEU A 227 4.77 -11.25 24.51
N PRO A 228 5.82 -11.81 23.89
CA PRO A 228 6.07 -13.25 23.84
C PRO A 228 6.26 -13.91 25.22
#